data_AF-A0A8S4AZ85-F1
#
_entry.id   AF-A0A8S4AZ85-F1
#
_cell.length_a   1.000
_cell.length_b   1.000
_cell.length_c   1.000
_cell.angle_alpha   90.00
_cell.angle_beta   90.00
_cell.angle_gamma   90.00
#
_symmetry.space_group_name_H-M   'P 1'
#
loop_
_entity.id
_entity.type
_entity.pdbx_description
1 polymer ?
#
loop_
_entity_poly.entity_id
_entity_poly.type
_entity_poly.pdbx_seq_one_letter_code
_entity_poly.pdbx_strand_id
1 'polypeptide(L)'
;MATLTTADDHHYARGRAQQAATEEVWTGLRFLGDAWFWVGGEQVQYSELPSCPALRCGVLEKNSQTSFGLRDCSERRNFFCYRRAGNMATE
;
A
#
# COMPACT_ATOMS: atom_id res chain seq x y z
N MET A 1 3.22 0.88 7.52
CA MET A 1 3.44 1.10 6.08
C MET A 1 2.34 1.99 5.52
N ALA A 2 2.65 2.76 4.47
CA ALA A 2 1.77 3.79 3.92
C ALA A 2 0.47 3.23 3.33
N THR A 3 -0.58 4.03 3.43
CA THR A 3 -1.91 3.75 2.90
C THR A 3 -2.15 4.62 1.68
N LEU A 4 -2.75 4.06 0.63
CA LEU A 4 -3.07 4.79 -0.60
C LEU A 4 -4.59 4.75 -0.80
N THR A 5 -5.29 5.79 -0.34
CA THR A 5 -6.78 5.82 -0.36
C THR A 5 -7.34 6.77 -1.40
N THR A 6 -6.56 7.76 -1.83
CA THR A 6 -6.97 8.78 -2.78
C THR A 6 -6.09 8.76 -4.04
N ALA A 7 -6.57 9.37 -5.13
CA ALA A 7 -5.77 9.53 -6.34
C ALA A 7 -4.46 10.31 -6.07
N ASP A 8 -4.52 11.31 -5.19
CA ASP A 8 -3.36 12.11 -4.79
C ASP A 8 -2.33 11.27 -4.03
N ASP A 9 -2.77 10.38 -3.13
CA ASP A 9 -1.87 9.44 -2.45
C ASP A 9 -1.13 8.56 -3.47
N HIS A 10 -1.84 8.04 -4.48
CA HIS A 10 -1.24 7.21 -5.52
C HIS A 10 -0.26 8.00 -6.38
N HIS A 11 -0.63 9.21 -6.80
CA HIS A 11 0.25 10.07 -7.58
C HIS A 11 1.52 10.42 -6.81
N TYR A 12 1.38 10.84 -5.55
CA TYR A 12 2.51 11.13 -4.67
C TYR A 12 3.38 9.91 -4.46
N ALA A 13 2.79 8.78 -4.07
CA ALA A 13 3.53 7.54 -3.84
C ALA A 13 4.25 7.07 -5.10
N ARG A 14 3.63 7.17 -6.30
CA ARG A 14 4.27 6.79 -7.56
C ARG A 14 5.45 7.70 -7.89
N GLY A 15 5.32 9.00 -7.66
CA GLY A 15 6.46 9.93 -7.78
C GLY A 15 7.61 9.58 -6.84
N ARG A 16 7.31 9.19 -5.59
CA ARG A 16 8.32 8.74 -4.62
C ARG A 16 8.91 7.36 -4.98
N ALA A 17 8.10 6.47 -5.56
CA ALA A 17 8.51 5.13 -5.97
C ALA A 17 9.64 5.16 -7.01
N GLN A 18 9.71 6.20 -7.85
CA GLN A 18 10.76 6.35 -8.87
C GLN A 18 12.18 6.35 -8.29
N GLN A 19 12.34 6.71 -7.01
CA GLN A 19 13.63 6.70 -6.31
C GLN A 19 13.99 5.34 -5.69
N ALA A 20 13.06 4.38 -5.69
CA ALA A 20 13.30 3.05 -5.14
C ALA A 20 14.25 2.24 -6.04
N ALA A 21 15.00 1.32 -5.44
CA ALA A 21 15.86 0.41 -6.19
C ALA A 21 15.05 -0.74 -6.85
N THR A 22 13.94 -1.14 -6.24
CA THR A 22 13.06 -2.19 -6.77
C THR A 22 12.01 -1.63 -7.72
N GLU A 23 11.59 -2.39 -8.73
CA GLU A 23 10.56 -1.97 -9.72
C GLU A 23 9.17 -1.75 -9.09
N GLU A 24 8.95 -2.35 -7.92
CA GLU A 24 7.71 -2.27 -7.16
C GLU A 24 8.05 -2.01 -5.70
N VAL A 25 7.19 -1.27 -5.02
CA VAL A 25 7.40 -0.80 -3.65
C VAL A 25 6.26 -1.32 -2.79
N TRP A 26 6.56 -1.87 -1.61
CA TRP A 26 5.54 -2.31 -0.66
C TRP A 26 4.68 -1.13 -0.20
N THR A 27 3.37 -1.35 -0.24
CA THR A 27 2.38 -0.50 0.43
C THR A 27 1.93 -1.16 1.73
N GLY A 28 1.03 -0.51 2.47
CA GLY A 28 0.42 -1.08 3.68
C GLY A 28 -0.75 -2.02 3.42
N LEU A 29 -1.08 -2.37 2.17
CA LEU A 29 -2.23 -3.22 1.87
C LEU A 29 -1.89 -4.68 2.19
N ARG A 30 -2.70 -5.33 3.02
CA ARG A 30 -2.45 -6.70 3.46
C ARG A 30 -3.73 -7.50 3.59
N PHE A 31 -3.65 -8.79 3.25
CA PHE A 31 -4.66 -9.79 3.55
C PHE A 31 -4.28 -10.61 4.79
N LEU A 32 -5.10 -10.55 5.84
CA LEU A 32 -4.92 -11.32 7.08
C LEU A 32 -6.29 -11.50 7.75
N GLY A 33 -6.55 -12.68 8.33
CA GLY A 33 -7.81 -12.95 9.01
C GLY A 33 -9.02 -12.81 8.08
N ASP A 34 -8.88 -13.34 6.85
CA ASP A 34 -9.93 -13.37 5.82
C ASP A 34 -10.43 -12.00 5.33
N ALA A 35 -9.65 -10.94 5.56
CA ALA A 35 -9.97 -9.59 5.09
C ALA A 35 -8.73 -8.84 4.57
N TRP A 36 -9.00 -7.91 3.65
CA TRP A 36 -8.04 -6.89 3.24
C TRP A 36 -8.13 -5.68 4.16
N PHE A 37 -6.98 -5.16 4.58
CA PHE A 37 -6.89 -3.95 5.38
C PHE A 37 -5.61 -3.20 5.05
N TRP A 38 -5.63 -1.89 5.29
CA TRP A 38 -4.43 -1.08 5.35
C TRP A 38 -3.81 -1.21 6.74
N VAL A 39 -2.50 -1.45 6.84
CA VAL A 39 -1.79 -1.42 8.14
C VAL A 39 -1.88 -0.04 8.80
N GLY A 40 -2.19 1.02 8.04
CA GLY A 40 -2.53 2.35 8.57
C GLY A 40 -3.93 2.48 9.17
N GLY A 41 -4.78 1.45 9.11
CA GLY A 41 -6.09 1.43 9.73
C GLY A 41 -7.18 2.18 8.94
N GLU A 42 -6.83 2.83 7.84
CA GLU A 42 -7.82 3.39 6.92
C GLU A 42 -8.59 2.27 6.21
N GLN A 43 -9.80 2.57 5.77
CA GLN A 43 -10.67 1.59 5.11
C GLN A 43 -10.18 1.26 3.70
N VAL A 44 -10.28 -0.02 3.33
CA VAL A 44 -10.02 -0.49 1.96
C VAL A 44 -11.26 -0.28 1.11
N GLN A 45 -11.14 0.43 -0.01
CA GLN A 45 -12.26 0.79 -0.88
C GLN A 45 -12.25 0.03 -2.22
N TYR A 46 -11.34 -0.93 -2.41
CA TYR A 46 -11.21 -1.66 -3.68
C TYR A 46 -12.10 -2.90 -3.69
N SER A 47 -13.10 -2.90 -4.58
CA SER A 47 -14.00 -4.03 -4.81
C SER A 47 -13.36 -5.21 -5.56
N GLU A 48 -12.27 -4.96 -6.31
CA GLU A 48 -11.63 -5.96 -7.17
C GLU A 48 -10.65 -6.88 -6.42
N LEU A 49 -10.47 -6.70 -5.11
CA LEU A 49 -9.55 -7.52 -4.32
C LEU A 49 -10.12 -8.94 -4.11
N PRO A 50 -9.31 -10.00 -4.29
CA PRO A 50 -9.80 -11.37 -4.17
C PRO A 50 -10.19 -11.69 -2.72
N SER A 51 -11.25 -12.47 -2.52
CA SER A 51 -11.68 -12.92 -1.18
C SER A 51 -10.77 -13.98 -0.57
N CYS A 52 -10.08 -14.78 -1.40
CA CYS A 52 -9.16 -15.82 -0.93
C CYS A 52 -7.87 -15.85 -1.77
N PRO A 53 -7.01 -14.83 -1.61
CA PRO A 53 -5.83 -14.65 -2.45
C PRO A 53 -4.65 -15.54 -2.01
N ALA A 54 -3.92 -16.06 -3.00
CA ALA A 54 -2.62 -16.69 -2.77
C ALA A 54 -1.54 -15.65 -2.39
N LEU A 55 -1.59 -14.47 -3.03
CA LEU A 55 -0.67 -13.36 -2.80
C LEU A 55 -1.32 -12.32 -1.88
N ARG A 56 -0.70 -12.05 -0.73
CA ARG A 56 -1.37 -11.39 0.40
C ARG A 56 -0.84 -10.01 0.76
N CYS A 57 0.11 -9.48 -0.01
CA CYS A 57 0.67 -8.16 0.22
C CYS A 57 0.58 -7.28 -1.04
N GLY A 58 0.16 -6.03 -0.86
CA GLY A 58 0.01 -5.08 -1.95
C GLY A 58 1.29 -4.30 -2.25
N VAL A 59 1.57 -4.12 -3.53
CA VAL A 59 2.67 -3.30 -4.04
C VAL A 59 2.15 -2.17 -4.91
N LEU A 60 2.93 -1.09 -5.00
CA LEU A 60 2.79 -0.08 -6.02
C LEU A 60 3.91 -0.30 -7.06
N GLU A 61 3.52 -0.51 -8.31
CA GLU A 61 4.45 -0.61 -9.43
C GLU A 61 4.81 0.79 -9.93
N LYS A 62 6.11 1.05 -10.15
CA LYS A 62 6.61 2.38 -10.53
C LYS A 62 5.97 2.92 -11.81
N ASN A 63 5.84 2.06 -12.83
CA ASN A 63 5.54 2.44 -14.20
C ASN A 63 4.19 1.90 -14.68
N SER A 64 3.32 1.46 -13.77
CA SER A 64 1.98 0.97 -14.09
C SER A 64 0.90 2.00 -13.81
N GLN A 65 -0.19 1.93 -14.56
CA GLN A 65 -1.41 2.69 -14.30
C GLN A 65 -2.31 2.00 -13.25
N THR A 66 -2.03 0.74 -12.90
CA THR A 66 -2.78 0.02 -11.88
C THR A 66 -2.56 0.64 -10.50
N SER A 67 -3.61 0.62 -9.67
CA SER A 67 -3.57 1.18 -8.31
C SER A 67 -2.66 0.37 -7.38
N PHE A 68 -2.65 -0.96 -7.55
CA PHE A 68 -1.81 -1.88 -6.80
C PHE A 68 -1.63 -3.19 -7.57
N GLY A 69 -0.54 -3.89 -7.25
CA GLY A 69 -0.33 -5.31 -7.57
C GLY A 69 -0.31 -6.14 -6.29
N LEU A 70 -0.45 -7.47 -6.40
CA LEU A 70 -0.35 -8.39 -5.27
C LEU A 70 0.91 -9.25 -5.40
N ARG A 71 1.68 -9.43 -4.32
CA ARG A 71 2.93 -10.21 -4.27
C ARG A 71 3.04 -11.04 -3.00
N ASP A 72 4.01 -11.95 -2.96
CA ASP A 72 4.32 -12.74 -1.77
C ASP A 72 4.97 -11.83 -0.71
N CYS A 73 4.39 -11.82 0.49
CA CYS A 73 4.84 -10.99 1.60
C CYS A 73 6.29 -11.28 2.05
N SER A 74 6.84 -12.44 1.70
CA SER A 74 8.22 -12.82 2.02
C SER A 74 9.26 -12.18 1.09
N GLU A 75 8.84 -11.58 -0.03
CA GLU A 75 9.75 -10.95 -0.98
C GLU A 75 10.38 -9.67 -0.43
N ARG A 76 11.66 -9.44 -0.77
CA ARG A 76 12.39 -8.25 -0.35
C ARG A 76 12.19 -7.11 -1.34
N ARG A 77 11.57 -6.01 -0.89
CA ARG A 77 11.35 -4.80 -1.71
C ARG A 77 11.56 -3.54 -0.89
N ASN A 78 11.78 -2.42 -1.58
CA ASN A 78 11.65 -1.11 -0.94
C ASN A 78 10.22 -0.94 -0.41
N PHE A 79 10.03 -0.10 0.61
CA PHE A 79 8.73 0.15 1.21
C PHE A 79 8.59 1.62 1.60
N PHE A 80 7.36 2.10 1.67
CA PHE A 80 7.09 3.45 2.16
C PHE A 80 6.98 3.49 3.68
N CYS A 81 7.79 4.36 4.28
CA CYS A 81 7.56 4.87 5.63
C CYS A 81 6.57 6.04 5.56
N TYR A 82 5.64 6.09 6.50
CA TYR A 82 4.77 7.24 6.69
C TYR A 82 4.78 7.60 8.17
N ARG A 83 4.70 8.89 8.46
CA ARG A 83 4.54 9.39 9.82
C ARG A 83 3.08 9.80 9.95
N ARG A 84 2.34 9.16 10.87
CA ARG A 84 1.06 9.73 11.29
C ARG A 84 1.35 11.11 11.87
N ALA A 85 0.67 12.13 11.36
CA ALA A 85 0.53 13.34 12.14
C ALA A 85 -0.21 12.89 13.40
N GLY A 86 0.50 12.84 14.54
CA GLY A 86 -0.18 12.61 15.81
C GLY A 86 -1.27 13.65 15.90
N ASN A 87 -2.48 13.24 16.30
CA ASN A 87 -3.48 14.20 16.75
C ASN A 87 -2.75 15.09 17.74
N MET A 88 -2.49 16.34 17.35
CA MET A 88 -2.29 17.39 18.31
C MET A 88 -3.66 17.49 18.96
N ALA A 89 -3.85 16.71 20.03
CA ALA A 89 -4.89 16.95 20.98
C ALA A 89 -4.61 18.37 21.49
N THR A 90 -5.29 19.33 20.87
CA THR A 90 -5.54 20.61 21.51
C THR A 90 -6.44 20.28 22.69
N GLU A 91 -5.85 20.20 23.88
CA GLU A 91 -6.56 20.61 25.09
C GLU A 91 -6.95 22.09 24.96
#